data_AF-J5THR0-F1
#
_entry.id   AF-J5THR0-F1
#
_cell.length_a   1.000
_cell.length_b   1.000
_cell.length_c   1.000
_cell.angle_alpha   90.00
_cell.angle_beta   90.00
_cell.angle_gamma   90.00
#
_symmetry.space_group_name_H-M   'P 1'
#
loop_
_entity.id
_entity.type
_entity.pdbx_description
1 polymer ?
#
loop_
_entity_poly.entity_id
_entity_poly.type
_entity_poly.pdbx_seq_one_letter_code
_entity_poly.pdbx_strand_id
1 'polypeptide(L)'
;MADTHRLLAGGPGIKSTPDRVFPHPIMNFTTTPAKNMLSISATLSIAINDELERQRSKITTEYAIRAVDEIKRFNMECTALRDNFKHYEAHTGFACAIEKRKYIDKLRELREQNVLALEKLKRAYKAELCYCGLAVPPDLDLEAAEATHNILHRG
;
A
#
# COMPACT_ATOMS: atom_id res chain seq x y z
N MET A 1 70.70 77.44 19.90
CA MET A 1 69.33 77.73 20.38
C MET A 1 68.82 76.44 21.02
N ALA A 2 69.11 76.24 22.31
CA ALA A 2 68.35 76.69 23.49
C ALA A 2 67.38 75.59 23.95
N ASP A 3 67.76 74.97 25.06
CA ASP A 3 66.97 74.11 25.95
C ASP A 3 65.68 74.78 26.44
N THR A 4 64.66 73.96 26.74
CA THR A 4 63.76 74.18 27.88
C THR A 4 63.05 72.88 28.35
N HIS A 5 63.36 72.48 29.59
CA HIS A 5 62.54 71.86 30.67
C HIS A 5 61.56 70.69 30.35
N ARG A 6 61.65 69.45 30.89
CA ARG A 6 61.77 68.89 32.26
C ARG A 6 60.51 69.05 33.16
N LEU A 7 60.10 67.91 33.78
CA LEU A 7 59.32 67.72 35.04
C LEU A 7 57.77 67.65 34.94
N LEU A 8 56.97 66.79 35.59
CA LEU A 8 57.02 65.67 36.57
C LEU A 8 55.64 64.93 36.44
N ALA A 9 55.41 63.65 36.75
CA ALA A 9 55.43 63.01 38.06
C ALA A 9 55.16 61.50 37.85
N GLY A 10 55.91 60.58 38.47
CA GLY A 10 55.52 59.96 39.75
C GLY A 10 55.47 58.43 39.61
N GLY A 11 56.45 57.71 40.19
CA GLY A 11 56.42 56.24 40.36
C GLY A 11 55.44 55.81 41.48
N PRO A 12 55.49 54.56 42.02
CA PRO A 12 56.51 53.53 41.90
C PRO A 12 55.95 52.14 41.50
N GLY A 13 56.83 51.15 41.38
CA GLY A 13 56.51 49.83 40.84
C GLY A 13 55.93 48.80 41.84
N ILE A 14 55.93 47.56 41.34
CA ILE A 14 56.17 46.26 42.02
C ILE A 14 55.03 45.22 41.84
N LYS A 15 55.43 44.10 41.19
CA LYS A 15 55.03 42.67 41.35
C LYS A 15 53.73 42.10 40.73
N SER A 16 53.95 41.30 39.67
CA SER A 16 53.55 39.89 39.49
C SER A 16 52.26 39.36 40.12
N THR A 17 51.34 38.89 39.27
CA THR A 17 50.56 37.63 39.46
C THR A 17 50.24 37.02 38.09
N PRO A 18 50.38 35.69 37.89
CA PRO A 18 49.81 35.01 36.73
C PRO A 18 48.32 34.75 37.01
N ASP A 19 47.44 35.38 36.23
CA ASP A 19 46.01 35.15 36.35
C ASP A 19 45.64 33.74 35.87
N ARG A 20 45.28 32.91 36.86
CA ARG A 20 44.28 31.84 36.85
C ARG A 20 43.80 31.39 35.46
N VAL A 21 44.30 30.22 35.04
CA VAL A 21 43.62 29.37 34.05
C VAL A 21 42.27 28.96 34.63
N PHE A 22 41.19 29.53 34.10
CA PHE A 22 39.84 29.00 34.29
C PHE A 22 39.76 27.64 33.61
N PRO A 23 39.31 26.56 34.28
CA PRO A 23 38.98 25.34 33.57
C PRO A 23 37.70 25.60 32.76
N HIS A 24 37.81 25.64 31.44
CA HIS A 24 36.64 25.52 30.58
C HIS A 24 35.98 24.18 30.89
N PRO A 25 34.66 24.14 31.20
CA PRO A 25 33.97 22.87 31.24
C PRO A 25 33.99 22.32 29.82
N ILE A 26 34.76 21.25 29.60
CA ILE A 26 34.58 20.42 28.41
C ILE A 26 33.16 19.90 28.52
N MET A 27 32.24 20.52 27.78
CA MET A 27 30.91 19.96 27.60
C MET A 27 31.10 18.65 26.86
N ASN A 28 31.08 17.55 27.61
CA ASN A 28 30.83 16.24 27.05
C ASN A 28 29.43 16.30 26.43
N PHE A 29 29.36 16.67 25.15
CA PHE A 29 28.21 16.37 24.31
C PHE A 29 28.15 14.85 24.23
N THR A 30 27.42 14.27 25.17
CA THR A 30 27.07 12.86 25.14
C THR A 30 26.41 12.59 23.80
N THR A 31 26.98 11.63 23.06
CA THR A 31 26.58 11.14 21.74
C THR A 31 25.24 10.39 21.75
N THR A 32 24.31 10.81 22.60
CA THR A 32 23.00 10.19 22.82
C THR A 32 21.86 10.56 21.84
N PRO A 33 21.92 11.59 20.97
CA PRO A 33 20.80 11.84 20.06
C PRO A 33 20.74 10.85 18.87
N ALA A 34 21.89 10.33 18.42
CA ALA A 34 21.95 9.47 17.23
C ALA A 34 21.29 8.09 17.43
N LYS A 35 21.51 7.46 18.60
CA LYS A 35 20.89 6.15 18.91
C LYS A 35 19.37 6.26 19.08
N ASN A 36 18.89 7.34 19.67
CA ASN A 36 17.46 7.59 19.83
C ASN A 36 16.78 7.91 18.49
N MET A 37 17.44 8.68 17.62
CA MET A 37 16.96 8.92 16.25
C MET A 37 16.89 7.64 15.41
N LEU A 38 17.92 6.78 15.47
CA LEU A 38 17.94 5.50 14.74
C LEU A 38 16.86 4.54 15.25
N SER A 39 16.61 4.51 16.56
CA SER A 39 15.53 3.72 17.17
C SER A 39 14.13 4.19 16.76
N ILE A 40 13.90 5.51 16.75
CA ILE A 40 12.63 6.11 16.28
C ILE A 40 12.43 5.85 14.79
N SER A 41 13.48 6.00 13.97
CA SER A 41 13.46 5.72 12.53
C SER A 41 13.14 4.25 12.25
N ALA A 42 13.71 3.32 13.01
CA ALA A 42 13.45 1.89 12.87
C ALA A 42 12.01 1.54 13.27
N THR A 43 11.52 2.08 14.40
CA THR A 43 10.14 1.86 14.88
C THR A 43 9.11 2.41 13.90
N LEU A 44 9.35 3.61 13.37
CA LEU A 44 8.48 4.21 12.36
C LEU A 44 8.49 3.40 11.05
N SER A 45 9.65 2.91 10.63
CA SER A 45 9.76 2.07 9.43
C SER A 45 8.99 0.76 9.58
N ILE A 46 9.07 0.12 10.75
CA ILE A 46 8.29 -1.09 11.06
C ILE A 46 6.79 -0.77 11.00
N ALA A 47 6.34 0.28 11.69
CA ALA A 47 4.93 0.66 11.71
C ALA A 47 4.37 0.98 10.30
N ILE A 48 5.18 1.64 9.45
CA ILE A 48 4.81 1.92 8.06
C ILE A 48 4.69 0.62 7.26
N ASN A 49 5.66 -0.30 7.40
CA ASN A 49 5.61 -1.59 6.71
C ASN A 49 4.41 -2.44 7.15
N ASP A 50 4.13 -2.48 8.46
CA ASP A 50 2.99 -3.21 9.01
C ASP A 50 1.66 -2.66 8.46
N GLU A 51 1.53 -1.33 8.38
CA GLU A 51 0.33 -0.71 7.81
C GLU A 51 0.20 -0.96 6.29
N LEU A 52 1.31 -0.93 5.54
CA LEU A 52 1.31 -1.26 4.11
C LEU A 52 0.89 -2.71 3.86
N GLU A 53 1.38 -3.67 4.65
CA GLU A 53 0.96 -5.07 4.57
C GLU A 53 -0.52 -5.25 4.94
N ARG A 54 -0.99 -4.55 5.98
CA ARG A 54 -2.40 -4.57 6.36
C ARG A 54 -3.30 -4.06 5.24
N GLN A 55 -2.93 -2.97 4.58
CA GLN A 55 -3.67 -2.42 3.44
C GLN A 55 -3.64 -3.38 2.24
N ARG A 56 -2.47 -3.95 1.92
CA ARG A 56 -2.34 -4.95 0.85
C ARG A 56 -3.26 -6.15 1.07
N SER A 57 -3.26 -6.69 2.29
CA SER A 57 -4.11 -7.81 2.67
C SER A 57 -5.59 -7.49 2.52
N LYS A 58 -6.02 -6.31 3.00
CA LYS A 58 -7.39 -5.83 2.89
C LYS A 58 -7.84 -5.72 1.43
N ILE A 59 -7.08 -5.00 0.60
CA ILE A 59 -7.42 -4.75 -0.82
C ILE A 59 -7.47 -6.06 -1.60
N THR A 60 -6.52 -6.97 -1.36
CA THR A 60 -6.47 -8.29 -2.02
C THR A 60 -7.64 -9.17 -1.61
N THR A 61 -8.01 -9.15 -0.33
CA THR A 61 -9.17 -9.87 0.20
C THR A 61 -10.47 -9.38 -0.43
N GLU A 62 -10.68 -8.06 -0.45
CA GLU A 62 -11.89 -7.47 -1.05
C GLU A 62 -12.00 -7.77 -2.54
N TYR A 63 -10.89 -7.71 -3.28
CA TYR A 63 -10.84 -8.11 -4.68
C TYR A 63 -11.21 -9.58 -4.86
N ALA A 64 -10.63 -10.49 -4.07
CA ALA A 64 -10.89 -11.91 -4.16
C ALA A 64 -12.37 -12.23 -3.94
N ILE A 65 -12.98 -11.62 -2.92
CA ILE A 65 -14.42 -11.78 -2.63
C ILE A 65 -15.26 -11.34 -3.83
N ARG A 66 -15.02 -10.12 -4.34
CA ARG A 66 -15.80 -9.58 -5.47
C ARG A 66 -15.61 -10.40 -6.75
N ALA A 67 -14.41 -10.91 -7.00
CA ALA A 67 -14.14 -11.76 -8.17
C ALA A 67 -14.92 -13.07 -8.09
N VAL A 68 -14.90 -13.73 -6.93
CA VAL A 68 -15.64 -14.97 -6.70
C VAL A 68 -17.15 -14.75 -6.82
N ASP A 69 -17.66 -13.64 -6.27
CA ASP A 69 -19.09 -13.32 -6.38
C ASP A 69 -19.53 -13.06 -7.83
N GLU A 70 -18.68 -12.43 -8.63
CA GLU A 70 -18.95 -12.22 -10.06
C GLU A 70 -18.98 -13.54 -10.83
N ILE A 71 -18.07 -14.48 -10.52
CA ILE A 71 -18.07 -15.84 -11.08
C ILE A 71 -19.32 -16.61 -10.67
N LYS A 72 -19.71 -16.56 -9.39
CA LYS A 72 -20.93 -17.21 -8.89
C LYS A 72 -22.18 -16.69 -9.60
N ARG A 73 -22.28 -15.36 -9.78
CA ARG A 73 -23.39 -14.73 -10.50
C ARG A 73 -23.49 -15.23 -11.93
N PHE A 74 -22.38 -15.24 -12.67
CA PHE A 74 -22.33 -15.77 -14.03
C PHE A 74 -22.76 -17.25 -14.09
N ASN A 75 -22.31 -18.08 -13.15
CA ASN A 75 -22.70 -19.49 -13.08
C ASN A 75 -24.20 -19.68 -12.81
N MET A 76 -24.78 -18.84 -11.96
CA MET A 76 -26.23 -18.84 -11.71
C MET A 76 -27.01 -18.44 -12.97
N GLU A 77 -26.59 -17.39 -13.68
CA GLU A 77 -27.24 -16.95 -14.92
C GLU A 77 -27.14 -18.01 -16.02
N CYS A 78 -25.99 -18.67 -16.17
CA CYS A 78 -25.83 -19.79 -17.10
C CYS A 78 -26.71 -20.98 -16.72
N THR A 79 -26.83 -21.28 -15.42
CA THR A 79 -27.69 -22.36 -14.92
C THR A 79 -29.15 -22.07 -15.24
N ALA A 80 -29.62 -20.86 -14.93
CA ALA A 80 -30.99 -20.43 -15.22
C ALA A 80 -31.28 -20.47 -16.73
N LEU A 81 -30.34 -20.00 -17.56
CA LEU A 81 -30.49 -20.03 -19.01
C LEU A 81 -30.59 -21.47 -19.54
N ARG A 82 -29.75 -22.38 -19.05
CA ARG A 82 -29.78 -23.80 -19.40
C ARG A 82 -31.10 -24.45 -18.98
N ASP A 83 -31.56 -24.17 -17.78
CA ASP A 83 -32.77 -24.79 -17.24
C ASP A 83 -34.01 -24.29 -17.99
N ASN A 84 -34.05 -23.00 -18.35
CA ASN A 84 -35.07 -22.44 -19.25
C ASN A 84 -35.06 -23.10 -20.63
N PHE A 85 -33.88 -23.31 -21.20
CA PHE A 85 -33.75 -23.97 -22.51
C PHE A 85 -34.21 -25.43 -22.46
N LYS A 86 -33.87 -26.17 -21.41
CA LYS A 86 -34.35 -27.55 -21.20
C LYS A 86 -35.86 -27.62 -21.01
N HIS A 87 -36.42 -26.69 -20.23
CA HIS A 87 -37.86 -26.59 -20.04
C HIS A 87 -38.57 -26.34 -21.38
N TYR A 88 -38.02 -25.44 -22.21
CA TYR A 88 -38.51 -25.21 -23.56
C TYR A 88 -38.45 -26.47 -24.42
N GLU A 89 -37.31 -27.18 -24.45
CA GLU A 89 -37.16 -28.44 -25.21
C GLU A 89 -38.18 -29.50 -24.77
N ALA A 90 -38.42 -29.63 -23.46
CA ALA A 90 -39.35 -30.63 -22.91
C ALA A 90 -40.82 -30.34 -23.28
N HIS A 91 -41.24 -29.08 -23.34
CA HIS A 91 -42.64 -28.71 -23.57
C HIS A 91 -43.00 -28.45 -25.03
N THR A 92 -42.01 -28.13 -25.87
CA THR A 92 -42.24 -27.92 -27.32
C THR A 92 -41.92 -29.17 -28.15
N GLY A 93 -41.31 -30.20 -27.54
CA GLY A 93 -40.99 -31.47 -28.18
C GLY A 93 -39.80 -31.41 -29.16
N PHE A 94 -39.36 -30.21 -29.57
CA PHE A 94 -38.15 -29.94 -30.36
C PHE A 94 -37.69 -28.49 -30.16
N ALA A 95 -36.42 -28.27 -29.83
CA ALA A 95 -35.83 -26.94 -30.05
C ALA A 95 -35.53 -26.74 -31.54
N CYS A 96 -36.30 -25.86 -32.18
CA CYS A 96 -36.01 -25.37 -33.53
C CYS A 96 -34.58 -24.79 -33.59
N ALA A 97 -33.92 -24.89 -34.75
CA ALA A 97 -32.57 -24.38 -34.97
C ALA A 97 -32.42 -22.89 -34.59
N ILE A 98 -33.50 -22.11 -34.73
CA ILE A 98 -33.57 -20.70 -34.32
C ILE A 98 -33.41 -20.54 -32.81
N GLU A 99 -34.12 -21.34 -32.00
CA GLU A 99 -34.06 -21.25 -30.54
C GLU A 99 -32.73 -21.76 -29.99
N LYS A 100 -32.16 -22.80 -30.61
CA LYS A 100 -30.78 -23.24 -30.31
C LYS A 100 -29.77 -22.13 -30.56
N ARG A 101 -29.92 -21.40 -31.66
CA ARG A 101 -29.04 -20.27 -31.98
C ARG A 101 -29.20 -19.13 -30.97
N LYS A 102 -30.43 -18.75 -30.61
CA LYS A 102 -30.69 -17.75 -29.56
C LYS A 102 -30.06 -18.12 -28.22
N TYR A 103 -30.16 -19.39 -27.81
CA TYR A 103 -29.52 -19.88 -26.59
C TYR A 103 -27.99 -19.74 -26.64
N ILE A 104 -27.37 -20.15 -27.74
CA ILE A 104 -25.91 -20.03 -27.95
C ILE A 104 -25.48 -18.56 -27.95
N ASP A 105 -26.21 -17.69 -28.63
CA ASP A 105 -25.92 -16.26 -28.69
C ASP A 105 -26.03 -15.63 -27.30
N LYS A 106 -27.04 -16.03 -26.50
CA LYS A 106 -27.17 -15.55 -25.12
C LYS A 106 -26.06 -16.04 -24.21
N LEU A 107 -25.62 -17.29 -24.35
CA LEU A 107 -24.44 -17.79 -23.62
C LEU A 107 -23.17 -17.01 -23.97
N ARG A 108 -22.98 -16.67 -25.25
CA ARG A 108 -21.85 -15.86 -25.70
C ARG A 108 -21.89 -14.47 -25.07
N GLU A 109 -23.05 -13.82 -25.10
CA GLU A 109 -23.26 -12.50 -24.49
C GLU A 109 -22.94 -12.52 -22.98
N LEU A 110 -23.45 -13.53 -22.25
CA LEU A 110 -23.17 -13.70 -20.82
C LEU A 110 -21.67 -13.87 -20.56
N ARG A 111 -20.97 -14.64 -21.41
CA ARG A 111 -19.53 -14.82 -21.29
C ARG A 111 -18.77 -13.52 -21.52
N GLU A 112 -19.13 -12.76 -22.56
CA GLU A 112 -18.51 -11.46 -22.85
C GLU A 112 -18.74 -10.45 -21.72
N GLN A 113 -19.95 -10.42 -21.15
CA GLN A 113 -20.27 -9.60 -19.99
C GLN A 113 -19.44 -9.98 -18.77
N ASN A 114 -19.30 -11.29 -18.48
CA ASN A 114 -18.49 -11.76 -17.36
C ASN A 114 -17.00 -11.41 -17.52
N VAL A 115 -16.43 -11.61 -18.72
CA VAL A 115 -15.05 -11.21 -19.01
C VAL A 115 -14.86 -9.71 -18.79
N LEU A 116 -15.79 -8.88 -19.29
CA LEU A 116 -15.72 -7.44 -19.10
C LEU A 116 -15.82 -7.03 -17.63
N ALA A 117 -16.68 -7.69 -16.85
CA ALA A 117 -16.86 -7.43 -15.43
C ALA A 117 -15.59 -7.77 -14.64
N LEU A 118 -14.99 -8.93 -14.88
CA LEU A 118 -13.73 -9.34 -14.26
C LEU A 118 -12.57 -8.42 -14.65
N GLU A 119 -12.49 -7.99 -15.91
CA GLU A 119 -11.49 -7.02 -16.37
C GLU A 119 -11.65 -5.65 -15.69
N LYS A 120 -12.89 -5.17 -15.51
CA LYS A 120 -13.16 -3.94 -14.75
C LYS A 120 -12.74 -4.09 -13.30
N LEU A 121 -13.03 -5.23 -12.67
CA LEU A 121 -12.62 -5.53 -11.31
C LEU A 121 -11.09 -5.54 -11.16
N LYS A 122 -10.39 -6.21 -12.10
CA LYS A 122 -8.92 -6.24 -12.15
C LYS A 122 -8.33 -4.84 -12.27
N ARG A 123 -8.90 -3.98 -13.13
CA ARG A 123 -8.46 -2.57 -13.25
C ARG A 123 -8.69 -1.79 -11.96
N ALA A 124 -9.83 -1.96 -11.31
CA ALA A 124 -10.14 -1.30 -10.05
C ALA A 124 -9.16 -1.70 -8.95
N TYR A 125 -8.86 -3.00 -8.83
CA TYR A 125 -7.86 -3.51 -7.90
C TYR A 125 -6.46 -2.91 -8.14
N LYS A 126 -6.01 -2.88 -9.40
CA LYS A 126 -4.72 -2.27 -9.76
C LYS A 126 -4.68 -0.78 -9.41
N ALA A 127 -5.79 -0.05 -9.62
CA ALA A 127 -5.90 1.36 -9.27
C ALA A 127 -5.85 1.58 -7.74
N GLU A 128 -6.50 0.73 -6.97
CA GLU A 128 -6.53 0.80 -5.50
C GLU A 128 -5.15 0.51 -4.89
N LEU A 129 -4.44 -0.51 -5.39
CA LEU A 129 -3.05 -0.75 -5.01
C LEU A 129 -2.16 0.46 -5.32
N CYS A 130 -2.30 1.03 -6.51
CA CYS A 130 -1.51 2.20 -6.91
C CYS A 130 -1.79 3.42 -6.02
N TYR A 131 -3.05 3.65 -5.65
CA TYR A 131 -3.45 4.73 -4.75
C TYR A 131 -2.81 4.57 -3.36
N CYS A 132 -2.70 3.34 -2.87
CA CYS A 132 -2.05 3.03 -1.59
C CYS A 132 -0.50 2.96 -1.67
N GLY A 133 0.10 3.26 -2.83
CA GLY A 133 1.55 3.16 -3.02
C GLY A 133 2.08 1.72 -2.99
N LEU A 134 1.22 0.73 -3.20
CA LEU A 134 1.56 -0.69 -3.19
C LEU A 134 1.97 -1.15 -4.60
N ALA A 135 2.94 -2.06 -4.65
CA ALA A 135 3.37 -2.68 -5.90
C ALA A 135 2.21 -3.45 -6.55
N VAL A 136 1.94 -3.18 -7.82
CA VAL A 136 0.93 -3.88 -8.61
C VAL A 136 1.52 -5.20 -9.11
N PRO A 137 0.94 -6.36 -8.74
CA PRO A 137 1.40 -7.65 -9.28
C PRO A 137 1.17 -7.68 -10.80
N PRO A 138 2.13 -8.22 -11.57
CA PRO A 138 2.01 -8.31 -13.03
C PRO A 138 0.75 -9.09 -13.44
N ASP A 139 0.49 -10.22 -12.77
CA ASP A 139 -0.68 -11.07 -12.99
C ASP A 139 -1.23 -11.58 -11.65
N LEU A 140 -2.46 -11.18 -11.31
CA LEU A 140 -3.27 -11.93 -10.37
C LEU A 140 -4.09 -12.92 -11.18
N ASP A 141 -3.67 -14.18 -11.15
CA ASP A 141 -4.47 -15.28 -11.68
C ASP A 141 -5.68 -15.52 -10.79
N LEU A 142 -6.82 -15.79 -11.41
CA LEU A 142 -8.11 -16.03 -10.75
C LEU A 142 -8.03 -17.16 -9.70
N GLU A 143 -7.12 -18.12 -9.92
CA GLU A 143 -6.78 -19.21 -9.00
C GLU A 143 -6.24 -18.70 -7.64
N ALA A 144 -5.43 -17.64 -7.65
CA ALA A 144 -4.91 -17.03 -6.42
C ALA A 144 -6.01 -16.29 -5.64
N ALA A 145 -6.99 -15.72 -6.35
CA ALA A 145 -8.16 -15.10 -5.74
C ALA A 145 -9.09 -16.14 -5.09
N GLU A 146 -9.36 -17.27 -5.75
CA GLU A 146 -10.13 -18.38 -5.17
C GLU A 146 -9.45 -19.00 -3.94
N ALA A 147 -8.14 -19.21 -3.98
CA ALA A 147 -7.38 -19.70 -2.82
C ALA A 147 -7.51 -18.76 -1.61
N THR A 148 -7.45 -17.44 -1.83
CA THR A 148 -7.59 -16.42 -0.78
C THR A 148 -9.00 -16.41 -0.18
N HIS A 149 -10.06 -16.49 -1.01
CA HIS A 149 -11.44 -16.61 -0.53
C HIS A 149 -11.66 -17.87 0.32
N ASN A 150 -11.12 -19.02 -0.11
CA ASN A 150 -11.31 -20.29 0.60
C ASN A 150 -10.61 -20.34 1.97
N ILE A 151 -9.51 -19.62 2.15
CA ILE A 151 -8.83 -19.48 3.44
C ILE A 151 -9.68 -18.65 4.41
N LEU A 152 -10.32 -17.59 3.93
CA LEU A 152 -11.12 -16.67 4.76
C LEU A 152 -12.45 -17.23 5.25
N HIS A 153 -13.04 -18.18 4.52
CA HIS A 153 -14.33 -18.81 4.87
C HIS A 153 -14.21 -20.16 5.59
N ARG A 154 -12.99 -20.61 5.93
CA ARG A 154 -12.74 -21.82 6.73
C ARG A 154 -12.40 -21.57 8.21
N GLY A 155 -12.53 -20.33 8.69
CA GLY A 155 -12.36 -19.94 10.09
C GLY A 155 -13.67 -19.99 10.87
#